data_AF-A0A953R8P4-F1
#
_entry.id   AF-A0A953R8P4-F1
#
_cell.length_a   1.000
_cell.length_b   1.000
_cell.length_c   1.000
_cell.angle_alpha   90.00
_cell.angle_beta   90.00
_cell.angle_gamma   90.00
#
_symmetry.space_group_name_H-M   'P 1'
#
loop_
_entity.id
_entity.type
_entity.pdbx_description
1 polymer ?
#
loop_
_entity_poly.entity_id
_entity_poly.type
_entity_poly.pdbx_seq_one_letter_code
_entity_poly.pdbx_strand_id
1 'polypeptide(L)'
;MKFESSNRTSRLGIRLLSTLLVFTAASFFAVRAMVRVEPLPNYARRAQSPASRVEKLPYVWQVEAVKDSETYSNGLRIDNRYTVANHRRSYRVFPADGLQQTDPFSRSKPAGIVFHTTESEQAPFESGHNRVLRQVGESLLEYVQRHRCYNFLIDRFGRVFRVVNESDAAEHAGYSVWSDEQWVYVNLNESFLGVSFEARTEPGQEEASVSPAQVRAAAMLIEMLRCRFAISTANCVTHAQVSVNPSNMRIGYHTDWASSFPFEALGLPNNYAQPIPALLAFGFEADREYRRVGGLRLSAGVDLAEERLRERAAERGLSTRAYRRQLQQLYHERFHQPVADE
;
A
#
# COMPACT_ATOMS: atom_id res chain seq x y z
N MET A 1 -36.11 -86.94 -5.31
CA MET A 1 -34.74 -86.70 -5.79
C MET A 1 -34.74 -85.37 -6.55
N LYS A 2 -33.79 -84.47 -6.25
CA LYS A 2 -33.64 -83.06 -6.71
C LYS A 2 -34.65 -82.03 -6.17
N PHE A 3 -34.13 -80.98 -5.53
CA PHE A 3 -34.04 -79.64 -6.12
C PHE A 3 -33.02 -78.78 -5.35
N GLU A 4 -31.98 -78.34 -6.08
CA GLU A 4 -31.08 -77.23 -5.70
C GLU A 4 -31.83 -75.90 -5.84
N SER A 5 -31.53 -74.94 -4.95
CA SER A 5 -31.94 -73.53 -5.10
C SER A 5 -30.83 -72.59 -4.61
N SER A 6 -29.93 -72.33 -5.56
CA SER A 6 -29.17 -71.11 -5.88
C SER A 6 -29.24 -69.90 -4.92
N ASN A 7 -28.12 -69.65 -4.24
CA ASN A 7 -27.75 -68.37 -3.62
C ASN A 7 -27.29 -67.38 -4.72
N ARG A 8 -28.14 -66.44 -5.13
CA ARG A 8 -27.84 -65.50 -6.22
C ARG A 8 -28.35 -64.07 -5.98
N THR A 9 -28.11 -63.49 -4.81
CA THR A 9 -28.52 -62.10 -4.54
C THR A 9 -27.48 -61.21 -3.84
N SER A 10 -26.29 -61.68 -3.50
CA SER A 10 -25.30 -60.86 -2.75
C SER A 10 -24.15 -60.25 -3.57
N ARG A 11 -24.04 -60.51 -4.88
CA ARG A 11 -22.90 -60.04 -5.70
C ARG A 11 -23.17 -58.80 -6.56
N LEU A 12 -24.41 -58.32 -6.63
CA LEU A 12 -24.76 -57.17 -7.49
C LEU A 12 -24.63 -55.82 -6.77
N GLY A 13 -24.94 -55.75 -5.47
CA GLY A 13 -24.87 -54.50 -4.69
C GLY A 13 -23.45 -53.98 -4.45
N ILE A 14 -22.46 -54.87 -4.33
CA ILE A 14 -21.06 -54.48 -4.07
C ILE A 14 -20.41 -53.88 -5.33
N ARG A 15 -20.80 -54.32 -6.53
CA ARG A 15 -20.23 -53.80 -7.78
C ARG A 15 -20.69 -52.38 -8.12
N LEU A 16 -21.93 -52.02 -7.76
CA LEU A 16 -22.51 -50.69 -7.99
C LEU A 16 -21.95 -49.61 -7.06
N LEU A 17 -21.57 -49.95 -5.82
CA LEU A 17 -20.90 -48.99 -4.92
C LEU A 17 -19.46 -48.70 -5.36
N SER A 18 -18.73 -49.71 -5.85
CA SER A 18 -17.35 -49.53 -6.32
C SER A 18 -17.25 -48.68 -7.58
N THR A 19 -18.19 -48.77 -8.53
CA THR A 19 -18.21 -47.91 -9.72
C THR A 19 -18.59 -46.48 -9.38
N LEU A 20 -19.52 -46.25 -8.44
CA LEU A 20 -19.90 -44.90 -8.03
C LEU A 20 -18.75 -44.16 -7.31
N LEU A 21 -17.93 -44.88 -6.53
CA LEU A 21 -16.76 -44.30 -5.84
C LEU A 21 -15.60 -43.98 -6.80
N VAL A 22 -15.43 -44.76 -7.87
CA VAL A 22 -14.41 -44.50 -8.92
C VAL A 22 -14.81 -43.30 -9.77
N PHE A 23 -16.10 -43.12 -10.09
CA PHE A 23 -16.58 -41.96 -10.85
C PHE A 23 -16.52 -40.63 -10.06
N THR A 24 -16.74 -40.65 -8.74
CA THR A 24 -16.59 -39.45 -7.90
C THR A 24 -15.13 -39.08 -7.68
N ALA A 25 -14.23 -40.05 -7.48
CA ALA A 25 -12.80 -39.80 -7.43
C ALA A 25 -12.25 -39.28 -8.77
N ALA A 26 -12.63 -39.90 -9.89
CA ALA A 26 -12.21 -39.45 -11.23
C ALA A 26 -12.74 -38.05 -11.57
N SER A 27 -13.97 -37.69 -11.16
CA SER A 27 -14.49 -36.33 -11.29
C SER A 27 -13.72 -35.33 -10.42
N PHE A 28 -13.32 -35.72 -9.20
CA PHE A 28 -12.54 -34.85 -8.32
C PHE A 28 -11.12 -34.58 -8.87
N PHE A 29 -10.49 -35.58 -9.49
CA PHE A 29 -9.20 -35.42 -10.17
C PHE A 29 -9.31 -34.63 -11.49
N ALA A 30 -10.39 -34.80 -12.26
CA ALA A 30 -10.63 -34.03 -13.49
C ALA A 30 -10.92 -32.54 -13.21
N VAL A 31 -11.66 -32.23 -12.15
CA VAL A 31 -11.90 -30.84 -11.70
C VAL A 31 -10.60 -30.19 -11.20
N ARG A 32 -9.73 -30.94 -10.50
CA ARG A 32 -8.39 -30.43 -10.12
C ARG A 32 -7.45 -30.22 -11.31
N ALA A 33 -7.56 -31.03 -12.36
CA ALA A 33 -6.76 -30.88 -13.58
C ALA A 33 -7.23 -29.75 -14.51
N MET A 34 -8.50 -29.30 -14.38
CA MET A 34 -9.06 -28.19 -15.16
C MET A 34 -8.96 -26.82 -14.47
N VAL A 35 -8.51 -26.75 -13.21
CA VAL A 35 -8.01 -25.49 -12.65
C VAL A 35 -6.64 -25.23 -13.28
N ARG A 36 -6.65 -24.71 -14.51
CA ARG A 36 -5.53 -23.91 -15.01
C ARG A 36 -5.47 -22.69 -14.10
N VAL A 37 -4.65 -22.79 -13.06
CA VAL A 37 -4.06 -21.58 -12.45
C VAL A 37 -3.26 -20.97 -13.58
N GLU A 38 -3.78 -19.91 -14.21
CA GLU A 38 -2.97 -19.13 -15.13
C GLU A 38 -1.70 -18.75 -14.37
N PRO A 39 -0.51 -19.10 -14.89
CA PRO A 39 0.72 -18.67 -14.25
C PRO A 39 0.67 -17.16 -14.18
N LEU A 40 0.94 -16.62 -12.99
CA LEU A 40 0.99 -15.17 -12.75
C LEU A 40 1.74 -14.49 -13.90
N PRO A 41 1.21 -13.38 -14.46
CA PRO A 41 1.81 -12.70 -15.59
C PRO A 41 3.29 -12.40 -15.36
N ASN A 42 4.09 -12.31 -16.43
CA ASN A 42 5.55 -12.13 -16.33
C ASN A 42 5.98 -10.92 -15.49
N TYR A 43 5.13 -9.90 -15.29
CA TYR A 43 5.40 -8.79 -14.38
C TYR A 43 5.44 -9.21 -12.89
N ALA A 44 4.61 -10.18 -12.49
CA ALA A 44 4.60 -10.75 -11.14
C ALA A 44 5.77 -11.74 -10.94
N ARG A 45 6.18 -12.45 -12.01
CA ARG A 45 7.34 -13.35 -11.97
C ARG A 45 8.68 -12.59 -11.85
N ARG A 46 8.72 -11.30 -12.21
CA ARG A 46 9.88 -10.42 -12.03
C ARG A 46 9.96 -9.80 -10.63
N ALA A 47 8.93 -9.95 -9.80
CA ALA A 47 8.97 -9.65 -8.38
C ALA A 47 9.73 -10.77 -7.64
N GLN A 48 11.02 -10.92 -7.95
CA GLN A 48 11.91 -11.52 -6.97
C GLN A 48 11.83 -10.62 -5.74
N SER A 49 11.53 -11.19 -4.56
CA SER A 49 11.84 -10.52 -3.29
C SER A 49 13.25 -9.98 -3.46
N PRO A 50 13.48 -8.65 -3.37
CA PRO A 50 14.81 -8.13 -3.57
C PRO A 50 15.69 -8.83 -2.52
N ALA A 51 16.58 -9.71 -2.99
CA ALA A 51 17.64 -10.24 -2.16
C ALA A 51 18.28 -9.02 -1.50
N SER A 52 18.38 -9.02 -0.16
CA SER A 52 18.91 -7.96 0.70
C SER A 52 20.14 -7.30 0.05
N ARG A 53 19.87 -6.32 -0.81
CA ARG A 53 20.88 -5.52 -1.47
C ARG A 53 20.98 -4.34 -0.55
N VAL A 54 22.11 -4.21 0.14
CA VAL A 54 22.40 -3.04 0.96
C VAL A 54 22.04 -1.81 0.13
N GLU A 55 20.95 -1.16 0.53
CA GLU A 55 20.33 -0.11 -0.25
C GLU A 55 21.28 1.09 -0.23
N LYS A 56 21.85 1.44 -1.38
CA LYS A 56 22.74 2.60 -1.46
C LYS A 56 21.88 3.85 -1.34
N LEU A 57 22.00 4.54 -0.20
CA LEU A 57 21.36 5.83 -0.02
C LEU A 57 22.03 6.88 -0.92
N PRO A 58 21.23 7.79 -1.52
CA PRO A 58 21.79 8.95 -2.21
C PRO A 58 22.53 9.83 -1.21
N TYR A 59 23.50 10.62 -1.70
CA TYR A 59 24.21 11.60 -0.89
C TYR A 59 23.77 13.00 -1.32
N VAL A 60 22.85 13.59 -0.55
CA VAL A 60 22.27 14.92 -0.81
C VAL A 60 22.52 15.78 0.41
N TRP A 61 23.09 16.97 0.22
CA TRP A 61 23.32 17.94 1.28
C TRP A 61 22.67 19.28 0.96
N GLN A 62 22.34 20.03 1.99
CA GLN A 62 21.79 21.38 1.85
C GLN A 62 22.91 22.33 1.41
N VAL A 63 22.69 23.05 0.32
CA VAL A 63 23.63 24.03 -0.24
C VAL A 63 23.34 25.41 0.34
N GLU A 64 22.06 25.77 0.43
CA GLU A 64 21.61 27.06 0.93
C GLU A 64 20.32 26.88 1.74
N ALA A 65 20.18 27.63 2.83
CA ALA A 65 18.92 27.85 3.51
C ALA A 65 18.76 29.34 3.83
N VAL A 66 17.69 29.91 3.31
CA VAL A 66 17.19 31.23 3.67
C VAL A 66 15.78 31.08 4.23
N LYS A 67 15.24 32.15 4.81
CA LYS A 67 13.93 32.12 5.49
C LYS A 67 12.82 31.44 4.68
N ASP A 68 12.71 31.79 3.40
CA ASP A 68 11.59 31.39 2.55
C ASP A 68 11.93 30.24 1.60
N SER A 69 13.17 29.73 1.60
CA SER A 69 13.54 28.63 0.71
C SER A 69 14.83 27.91 1.09
N GLU A 70 14.90 26.65 0.69
CA GLU A 70 16.11 25.81 0.76
C GLU A 70 16.52 25.33 -0.63
N THR A 71 17.83 25.10 -0.82
CA THR A 71 18.38 24.49 -2.04
C THR A 71 19.35 23.38 -1.66
N TYR A 72 19.29 22.26 -2.39
CA TYR A 72 20.08 21.06 -2.14
C TYR A 72 20.98 20.70 -3.32
N SER A 73 21.99 19.87 -3.06
CA SER A 73 23.03 19.53 -4.01
C SER A 73 22.56 18.75 -5.25
N ASN A 74 21.38 18.12 -5.21
CA ASN A 74 20.76 17.48 -6.37
C ASN A 74 19.89 18.43 -7.21
N GLY A 75 19.88 19.73 -6.89
CA GLY A 75 19.10 20.75 -7.62
C GLY A 75 17.69 20.97 -7.07
N LEU A 76 17.27 20.23 -6.03
CA LEU A 76 15.99 20.47 -5.36
C LEU A 76 15.97 21.88 -4.75
N ARG A 77 14.88 22.60 -5.00
CA ARG A 77 14.51 23.82 -4.28
C ARG A 77 13.19 23.61 -3.57
N ILE A 78 13.16 23.94 -2.28
CA ILE A 78 11.95 23.86 -1.44
C ILE A 78 11.54 25.28 -1.06
N ASP A 79 10.25 25.58 -1.25
CA ASP A 79 9.63 26.83 -0.82
C ASP A 79 9.02 26.65 0.58
N ASN A 80 9.43 27.51 1.51
CA ASN A 80 9.07 27.45 2.93
C ASN A 80 7.98 28.45 3.32
N ARG A 81 7.45 29.25 2.39
CA ARG A 81 6.49 30.33 2.70
C ARG A 81 5.17 29.82 3.28
N TYR A 82 4.83 28.56 3.01
CA TYR A 82 3.63 27.89 3.51
C TYR A 82 3.90 26.99 4.72
N THR A 83 5.12 26.98 5.24
CA THR A 83 5.49 26.09 6.34
C THR A 83 4.79 26.47 7.64
N VAL A 84 4.18 25.48 8.28
CA VAL A 84 3.51 25.55 9.58
C VAL A 84 4.01 24.44 10.51
N ALA A 85 3.98 24.71 11.81
CA ALA A 85 4.24 23.70 12.83
C ALA A 85 2.98 22.87 13.13
N ASN A 86 3.21 21.64 13.57
CA ASN A 86 2.18 20.80 14.19
C ASN A 86 2.76 20.14 15.45
N HIS A 87 2.16 19.06 15.96
CA HIS A 87 2.75 18.31 17.05
C HIS A 87 3.93 17.46 16.58
N ARG A 88 4.90 17.26 17.49
CA ARG A 88 6.11 16.46 17.22
C ARG A 88 5.75 15.01 16.96
N ARG A 89 6.41 14.41 15.97
CA ARG A 89 6.21 12.99 15.65
C ARG A 89 6.63 12.08 16.79
N SER A 90 5.75 11.15 17.15
CA SER A 90 6.06 10.08 18.10
C SER A 90 5.14 8.89 17.87
N TYR A 91 5.71 7.74 17.54
CA TYR A 91 4.94 6.54 17.21
C TYR A 91 5.56 5.26 17.77
N ARG A 92 4.75 4.22 17.75
CA ARG A 92 5.13 2.87 18.13
C ARG A 92 5.33 2.01 16.89
N VAL A 93 6.39 1.23 16.88
CA VAL A 93 6.62 0.17 15.88
C VAL A 93 6.57 -1.19 16.53
N PHE A 94 6.11 -2.17 15.75
CA PHE A 94 5.94 -3.54 16.21
C PHE A 94 6.79 -4.45 15.34
N PRO A 95 7.56 -5.39 15.90
CA PRO A 95 8.28 -6.36 15.09
C PRO A 95 7.33 -7.09 14.13
N ALA A 96 7.74 -7.21 12.86
CA ALA A 96 6.96 -7.94 11.85
C ALA A 96 6.81 -9.42 12.24
N ASP A 97 7.84 -9.99 12.84
CA ASP A 97 7.82 -11.30 13.46
C ASP A 97 7.37 -11.18 14.93
N GLY A 98 6.23 -11.78 15.27
CA GLY A 98 5.77 -11.82 16.66
C GLY A 98 4.92 -10.64 17.11
N LEU A 99 4.07 -10.09 16.23
CA LEU A 99 3.06 -9.05 16.52
C LEU A 99 2.24 -9.28 17.80
N GLN A 100 2.08 -10.54 18.23
CA GLN A 100 1.27 -10.93 19.39
C GLN A 100 2.02 -10.81 20.72
N GLN A 101 3.35 -10.94 20.74
CA GLN A 101 4.11 -11.22 21.97
C GLN A 101 5.17 -10.17 22.31
N THR A 102 5.51 -9.27 21.39
CA THR A 102 6.63 -8.34 21.59
C THR A 102 6.14 -6.92 21.90
N ASP A 103 6.69 -6.28 22.91
CA ASP A 103 6.38 -4.88 23.24
C ASP A 103 6.77 -3.92 22.10
N PRO A 104 5.99 -2.85 21.88
CA PRO A 104 6.30 -1.87 20.85
C PRO A 104 7.52 -1.02 21.22
N PHE A 105 8.30 -0.63 20.20
CA PHE A 105 9.39 0.33 20.35
C PHE A 105 8.91 1.73 19.99
N SER A 106 9.32 2.74 20.77
CA SER A 106 9.02 4.14 20.45
C SER A 106 10.03 4.72 19.47
N ARG A 107 9.55 5.48 18.48
CA ARG A 107 10.36 6.19 17.48
C ARG A 107 9.78 7.58 17.21
N SER A 108 10.63 8.47 16.71
CA SER A 108 10.26 9.86 16.36
C SER A 108 10.79 10.33 15.00
N LYS A 109 11.73 9.60 14.40
CA LYS A 109 12.21 9.88 13.03
C LYS A 109 11.25 9.27 12.01
N PRO A 110 11.00 9.90 10.85
CA PRO A 110 10.21 9.27 9.80
C PRO A 110 10.81 7.94 9.34
N ALA A 111 9.97 6.93 9.18
CA ALA A 111 10.31 5.60 8.67
C ALA A 111 10.07 5.45 7.16
N GLY A 112 9.25 6.32 6.58
CA GLY A 112 8.81 6.20 5.19
C GLY A 112 8.16 7.44 4.59
N ILE A 113 7.66 7.28 3.37
CA ILE A 113 6.94 8.29 2.59
C ILE A 113 5.64 7.67 2.09
N VAL A 114 4.51 8.36 2.32
CA VAL A 114 3.23 8.05 1.67
C VAL A 114 2.98 9.09 0.59
N PHE A 115 2.78 8.63 -0.64
CA PHE A 115 2.48 9.47 -1.79
C PHE A 115 0.98 9.63 -1.98
N HIS A 116 0.58 10.87 -2.24
CA HIS A 116 -0.81 11.28 -2.41
C HIS A 116 -1.02 12.02 -3.73
N THR A 117 -2.23 11.99 -4.25
CA THR A 117 -2.74 13.07 -5.10
C THR A 117 -3.65 13.96 -4.26
N THR A 118 -3.76 15.23 -4.60
CA THR A 118 -4.70 16.13 -3.91
C THR A 118 -6.15 15.89 -4.28
N GLU A 119 -6.41 15.14 -5.35
CA GLU A 119 -7.74 14.88 -5.92
C GLU A 119 -8.52 16.16 -6.29
N SER A 120 -7.81 17.29 -6.33
CA SER A 120 -8.36 18.61 -6.59
C SER A 120 -8.77 18.77 -8.05
N GLU A 121 -9.62 19.77 -8.31
CA GLU A 121 -10.00 20.16 -9.67
C GLU A 121 -8.77 20.44 -10.53
N GLN A 122 -8.77 19.91 -11.76
CA GLN A 122 -7.66 20.01 -12.70
C GLN A 122 -8.06 20.91 -13.87
N ALA A 123 -7.65 22.19 -13.82
CA ALA A 123 -7.77 23.08 -14.98
C ALA A 123 -6.87 22.60 -16.14
N PRO A 124 -7.15 22.93 -17.42
CA PRO A 124 -6.27 22.57 -18.53
C PRO A 124 -4.85 23.10 -18.33
N PHE A 125 -3.84 22.26 -18.55
CA PHE A 125 -2.43 22.63 -18.38
C PHE A 125 -1.85 23.23 -19.65
N GLU A 126 -2.34 24.41 -19.99
CA GLU A 126 -1.99 25.12 -21.21
C GLU A 126 -1.63 26.56 -20.89
N SER A 127 -0.77 27.17 -21.72
CA SER A 127 -0.26 28.53 -21.51
C SER A 127 -1.37 29.59 -21.41
N GLY A 128 -2.53 29.37 -22.04
CA GLY A 128 -3.70 30.23 -21.93
C GLY A 128 -4.39 30.24 -20.56
N HIS A 129 -4.12 29.25 -19.71
CA HIS A 129 -4.80 29.05 -18.42
C HIS A 129 -3.94 29.45 -17.20
N ASN A 130 -2.79 30.10 -17.41
CA ASN A 130 -1.82 30.44 -16.36
C ASN A 130 -2.44 31.13 -15.13
N ARG A 131 -3.39 32.04 -15.32
CA ARG A 131 -4.06 32.73 -14.20
C ARG A 131 -4.84 31.76 -13.32
N VAL A 132 -5.64 30.89 -13.95
CA VAL A 132 -6.47 29.90 -13.23
C VAL A 132 -5.58 28.86 -12.57
N LEU A 133 -4.57 28.33 -13.28
CA LEU A 133 -3.61 27.36 -12.72
C LEU A 133 -2.92 27.92 -11.46
N ARG A 134 -2.51 29.19 -11.50
CA ARG A 134 -1.92 29.85 -10.33
C ARG A 134 -2.90 30.00 -9.18
N GLN A 135 -4.12 30.46 -9.45
CA GLN A 135 -5.14 30.68 -8.43
C GLN A 135 -5.56 29.38 -7.75
N VAL A 136 -5.73 28.30 -8.52
CA VAL A 136 -6.03 26.96 -7.99
C VAL A 136 -4.89 26.47 -7.11
N GLY A 137 -3.65 26.57 -7.58
CA GLY A 137 -2.48 26.17 -6.80
C GLY A 137 -2.30 26.96 -5.50
N GLU A 138 -2.50 28.28 -5.52
CA GLU A 138 -2.46 29.14 -4.33
C GLU A 138 -3.58 28.76 -3.34
N SER A 139 -4.81 28.55 -3.81
CA SER A 139 -5.94 28.13 -2.96
C SER A 139 -5.73 26.74 -2.33
N LEU A 140 -5.14 25.82 -3.09
CA LEU A 140 -4.79 24.48 -2.63
C LEU A 140 -3.72 24.54 -1.53
N LEU A 141 -2.69 25.35 -1.70
CA LEU A 141 -1.64 25.56 -0.70
C LEU A 141 -2.22 26.12 0.61
N GLU A 142 -3.11 27.11 0.54
CA GLU A 142 -3.78 27.65 1.72
C GLU A 142 -4.64 26.60 2.43
N TYR A 143 -5.37 25.78 1.67
CA TYR A 143 -6.18 24.69 2.23
C TYR A 143 -5.31 23.67 2.97
N VAL A 144 -4.26 23.18 2.29
CA VAL A 144 -3.34 22.17 2.80
C VAL A 144 -2.59 22.70 4.04
N GLN A 145 -2.18 23.96 4.03
CA GLN A 145 -1.57 24.63 5.19
C GLN A 145 -2.54 24.74 6.37
N ARG A 146 -3.77 25.20 6.14
CA ARG A 146 -4.78 25.41 7.20
C ARG A 146 -5.11 24.10 7.94
N HIS A 147 -5.18 22.99 7.20
CA HIS A 147 -5.50 21.68 7.74
C HIS A 147 -4.26 20.88 8.13
N ARG A 148 -3.05 21.44 7.98
CA ARG A 148 -1.77 20.77 8.28
C ARG A 148 -1.64 19.42 7.55
N CYS A 149 -2.15 19.38 6.32
CA CYS A 149 -2.09 18.20 5.49
C CYS A 149 -0.72 18.10 4.82
N TYR A 150 -0.18 16.87 4.79
CA TYR A 150 1.10 16.54 4.15
C TYR A 150 2.32 17.30 4.71
N ASN A 151 3.50 16.74 4.47
CA ASN A 151 4.76 17.44 4.73
C ASN A 151 5.16 18.27 3.51
N PHE A 152 4.90 17.75 2.31
CA PHE A 152 5.23 18.41 1.05
C PHE A 152 4.08 18.37 0.05
N LEU A 153 3.92 19.47 -0.70
CA LEU A 153 3.08 19.54 -1.89
C LEU A 153 3.95 19.83 -3.12
N ILE A 154 3.72 19.08 -4.20
CA ILE A 154 4.34 19.30 -5.50
C ILE A 154 3.26 19.75 -6.48
N ASP A 155 3.31 21.02 -6.85
CA ASP A 155 2.34 21.59 -7.77
C ASP A 155 2.57 21.14 -9.22
N ARG A 156 1.66 21.50 -10.12
CA ARG A 156 1.73 21.07 -11.53
C ARG A 156 2.95 21.58 -12.30
N PHE A 157 3.58 22.65 -11.81
CA PHE A 157 4.80 23.22 -12.38
C PHE A 157 6.09 22.58 -11.82
N GLY A 158 5.96 21.63 -10.89
CA GLY A 158 7.10 20.97 -10.23
C GLY A 158 7.73 21.83 -9.12
N ARG A 159 7.03 22.83 -8.60
CA ARG A 159 7.47 23.56 -7.41
C ARG A 159 7.16 22.71 -6.18
N VAL A 160 8.14 22.58 -5.30
CA VAL A 160 8.02 21.82 -4.05
C VAL A 160 7.82 22.80 -2.90
N PHE A 161 6.72 22.65 -2.18
CA PHE A 161 6.38 23.45 -1.00
C PHE A 161 6.46 22.59 0.24
N ARG A 162 7.18 23.05 1.27
CA ARG A 162 7.09 22.47 2.61
C ARG A 162 5.87 23.06 3.31
N VAL A 163 4.97 22.18 3.74
CA VAL A 163 3.74 22.54 4.46
C VAL A 163 3.93 22.26 5.95
N VAL A 164 4.01 21.00 6.36
CA VAL A 164 4.33 20.63 7.74
C VAL A 164 5.80 20.23 7.84
N ASN A 165 6.51 20.79 8.81
CA ASN A 165 7.91 20.44 9.08
C ASN A 165 8.11 18.93 9.22
N GLU A 166 9.23 18.41 8.73
CA GLU A 166 9.52 16.97 8.74
C GLU A 166 9.68 16.39 10.16
N SER A 167 9.84 17.25 11.16
CA SER A 167 9.87 16.84 12.57
C SER A 167 8.50 16.65 13.22
N ASP A 168 7.45 17.11 12.54
CA ASP A 168 6.09 17.20 13.08
C ASP A 168 5.14 16.34 12.24
N ALA A 169 4.17 15.70 12.88
CA ALA A 169 3.20 14.86 12.19
C ALA A 169 2.29 15.72 11.30
N ALA A 170 2.06 15.27 10.08
CA ALA A 170 1.09 15.89 9.18
C ALA A 170 -0.16 15.01 9.11
N GLU A 171 -1.32 15.61 8.89
CA GLU A 171 -2.57 14.87 8.74
C GLU A 171 -2.71 14.40 7.30
N HIS A 172 -2.46 13.12 7.00
CA HIS A 172 -2.46 12.65 5.61
C HIS A 172 -2.87 11.19 5.36
N ALA A 173 -2.56 10.26 6.26
CA ALA A 173 -2.78 8.82 6.04
C ALA A 173 -4.05 8.29 6.72
N GLY A 174 -4.48 8.90 7.83
CA GLY A 174 -5.61 8.42 8.64
C GLY A 174 -5.39 6.98 9.12
N TYR A 175 -6.46 6.19 9.19
CA TYR A 175 -6.35 4.75 9.45
C TYR A 175 -5.58 4.08 8.32
N SER A 176 -4.40 3.59 8.68
CA SER A 176 -3.45 3.07 7.70
C SER A 176 -2.53 2.03 8.31
N VAL A 177 -2.08 1.10 7.46
CA VAL A 177 -1.17 0.01 7.84
C VAL A 177 -0.11 -0.18 6.77
N TRP A 178 1.14 -0.31 7.21
CA TRP A 178 2.24 -0.78 6.36
C TRP A 178 3.18 -1.69 7.14
N SER A 179 4.01 -2.46 6.43
CA SER A 179 5.10 -3.20 7.03
C SER A 179 6.29 -3.31 6.08
N ASP A 180 7.49 -3.21 6.63
CA ASP A 180 8.71 -3.66 5.98
C ASP A 180 9.13 -5.04 6.54
N GLU A 181 10.34 -5.49 6.23
CA GLU A 181 10.87 -6.77 6.69
C GLU A 181 11.03 -6.85 8.22
N GLN A 182 11.13 -5.70 8.89
CA GLN A 182 11.46 -5.62 10.31
C GLN A 182 10.27 -5.17 11.16
N TRP A 183 9.44 -4.26 10.64
CA TRP A 183 8.48 -3.51 11.42
C TRP A 183 7.12 -3.43 10.75
N VAL A 184 6.08 -3.41 11.58
CA VAL A 184 4.71 -3.05 11.24
C VAL A 184 4.41 -1.68 11.82
N TYR A 185 3.80 -0.85 10.99
CA TYR A 185 3.40 0.52 11.27
C TYR A 185 1.88 0.63 11.15
N VAL A 186 1.25 1.31 12.11
CA VAL A 186 -0.19 1.58 12.14
C VAL A 186 -0.38 3.08 12.37
N ASN A 187 -1.36 3.69 11.70
CA ASN A 187 -1.66 5.13 11.73
C ASN A 187 -0.46 5.97 11.29
N LEU A 188 -0.23 5.99 9.97
CA LEU A 188 1.03 6.42 9.37
C LEU A 188 1.32 7.93 9.46
N ASN A 189 0.39 8.80 9.88
CA ASN A 189 0.63 10.25 10.07
C ASN A 189 1.89 10.51 10.91
N GLU A 190 2.06 9.70 11.96
CA GLU A 190 3.16 9.83 12.92
C GLU A 190 4.46 9.17 12.46
N SER A 191 4.42 8.27 11.49
CA SER A 191 5.59 7.45 11.13
C SER A 191 6.11 7.75 9.73
N PHE A 192 5.30 8.28 8.84
CA PHE A 192 5.63 8.53 7.45
C PHE A 192 5.50 10.02 7.13
N LEU A 193 6.23 10.46 6.10
CA LEU A 193 6.06 11.79 5.53
C LEU A 193 4.98 11.73 4.45
N GLY A 194 4.04 12.68 4.47
CA GLY A 194 3.08 12.86 3.38
C GLY A 194 3.68 13.70 2.26
N VAL A 195 3.73 13.16 1.04
CA VAL A 195 4.13 13.91 -0.17
C VAL A 195 2.96 13.87 -1.15
N SER A 196 2.32 15.02 -1.36
CA SER A 196 1.16 15.13 -2.25
C SER A 196 1.52 15.77 -3.58
N PHE A 197 0.93 15.27 -4.65
CA PHE A 197 1.00 15.83 -6.00
C PHE A 197 -0.32 16.54 -6.29
N GLU A 198 -0.25 17.77 -6.79
CA GLU A 198 -1.43 18.40 -7.40
C GLU A 198 -1.81 17.64 -8.67
N ALA A 199 -2.75 16.71 -8.54
CA ALA A 199 -3.15 15.74 -9.55
C ALA A 199 -4.46 15.04 -9.14
N ARG A 200 -4.94 14.17 -10.02
CA ARG A 200 -6.07 13.25 -9.79
C ARG A 200 -5.69 11.86 -10.28
N THR A 201 -6.15 10.84 -9.56
CA THR A 201 -6.01 9.44 -9.95
C THR A 201 -7.30 8.95 -10.60
N GLU A 202 -7.24 8.58 -11.87
CA GLU A 202 -8.39 7.96 -12.53
C GLU A 202 -8.42 6.44 -12.26
N PRO A 203 -9.61 5.82 -12.09
CA PRO A 203 -9.72 4.38 -11.84
C PRO A 203 -9.08 3.53 -12.94
N GLY A 204 -8.17 2.64 -12.56
CA GLY A 204 -7.51 1.71 -13.48
C GLY A 204 -6.54 2.37 -14.45
N GLN A 205 -6.18 3.63 -14.21
CA GLN A 205 -5.25 4.40 -15.05
C GLN A 205 -3.89 3.69 -15.19
N GLU A 206 -3.37 3.65 -16.41
CA GLU A 206 -2.09 2.98 -16.73
C GLU A 206 -0.88 3.91 -16.62
N GLU A 207 -1.02 5.15 -17.11
CA GLU A 207 0.02 6.19 -17.12
C GLU A 207 -0.36 7.32 -16.17
N ALA A 208 0.57 7.83 -15.37
CA ALA A 208 0.27 8.83 -14.35
C ALA A 208 -0.18 10.18 -14.93
N SER A 209 -1.24 10.78 -14.37
CA SER A 209 -1.70 12.14 -14.68
C SER A 209 -0.85 13.22 -13.96
N VAL A 210 0.47 13.18 -14.13
CA VAL A 210 1.41 14.19 -13.57
C VAL A 210 2.34 14.74 -14.64
N SER A 211 2.76 15.99 -14.46
CA SER A 211 3.67 16.63 -15.41
C SER A 211 5.10 16.08 -15.31
N PRO A 212 5.90 16.15 -16.39
CA PRO A 212 7.32 15.81 -16.31
C PRO A 212 8.09 16.65 -15.27
N ALA A 213 7.62 17.86 -14.97
CA ALA A 213 8.20 18.72 -13.95
C ALA A 213 7.93 18.17 -12.54
N GLN A 214 6.71 17.70 -12.27
CA GLN A 214 6.37 17.01 -11.03
C GLN A 214 7.23 15.77 -10.81
N VAL A 215 7.41 14.93 -11.83
CA VAL A 215 8.23 13.71 -11.74
C VAL A 215 9.67 14.03 -11.36
N ARG A 216 10.31 15.01 -12.02
CA ARG A 216 11.68 15.42 -11.69
C ARG A 216 11.80 16.00 -10.29
N ALA A 217 10.87 16.88 -9.91
CA ALA A 217 10.85 17.50 -8.58
C ALA A 217 10.68 16.45 -7.47
N ALA A 218 9.77 15.51 -7.68
CA ALA A 218 9.52 14.42 -6.76
C ALA A 218 10.74 13.49 -6.62
N ALA A 219 11.40 13.13 -7.72
CA ALA A 219 12.62 12.32 -7.67
C ALA A 219 13.69 12.99 -6.80
N MET A 220 13.95 14.28 -7.00
CA MET A 220 14.93 15.03 -6.20
C MET A 220 14.51 15.15 -4.72
N LEU A 221 13.22 15.33 -4.45
CA LEU A 221 12.68 15.38 -3.08
C LEU A 221 12.84 14.03 -2.38
N ILE A 222 12.48 12.93 -3.04
CA ILE A 222 12.59 11.56 -2.51
C ILE A 222 14.04 11.23 -2.20
N GLU A 223 14.98 11.56 -3.09
CA GLU A 223 16.41 11.40 -2.83
C GLU A 223 16.86 12.15 -1.57
N MET A 224 16.46 13.42 -1.43
CA MET A 224 16.80 14.24 -0.27
C MET A 224 16.23 13.62 1.02
N LEU A 225 14.95 13.25 1.03
CA LEU A 225 14.29 12.67 2.20
C LEU A 225 14.89 11.33 2.59
N ARG A 226 15.18 10.46 1.62
CA ARG A 226 15.84 9.18 1.85
C ARG A 226 17.26 9.36 2.38
N CYS A 227 18.04 10.29 1.84
CA CYS A 227 19.36 10.63 2.37
C CYS A 227 19.28 11.13 3.82
N ARG A 228 18.37 12.07 4.09
CA ARG A 228 18.26 12.75 5.39
C ARG A 228 17.78 11.84 6.51
N PHE A 229 16.84 10.94 6.22
CA PHE A 229 16.17 10.11 7.22
C PHE A 229 16.52 8.62 7.12
N ALA A 230 17.38 8.23 6.18
CA ALA A 230 17.70 6.83 5.89
C ALA A 230 16.45 5.98 5.58
N ILE A 231 15.49 6.56 4.86
CA ILE A 231 14.24 5.88 4.47
C ILE A 231 14.55 4.83 3.39
N SER A 232 14.18 3.58 3.65
CA SER A 232 14.26 2.50 2.65
C SER A 232 13.23 2.70 1.54
N THR A 233 13.62 2.31 0.33
CA THR A 233 12.72 2.17 -0.82
C THR A 233 11.50 1.31 -0.54
N ALA A 234 11.57 0.32 0.35
CA ALA A 234 10.41 -0.49 0.73
C ALA A 234 9.34 0.30 1.52
N ASN A 235 9.71 1.44 2.11
CA ASN A 235 8.83 2.33 2.85
C ASN A 235 8.44 3.58 2.04
N CYS A 236 8.59 3.55 0.72
CA CYS A 236 8.06 4.58 -0.18
C CYS A 236 6.81 4.02 -0.88
N VAL A 237 5.62 4.39 -0.41
CA VAL A 237 4.35 3.72 -0.75
C VAL A 237 3.26 4.71 -1.13
N THR A 238 2.21 4.24 -1.80
CA THR A 238 1.06 5.09 -2.12
C THR A 238 -0.02 5.03 -1.04
N HIS A 239 -0.89 6.04 -0.97
CA HIS A 239 -1.98 6.05 0.01
C HIS A 239 -2.92 4.86 -0.15
N ALA A 240 -3.28 4.52 -1.39
CA ALA A 240 -4.08 3.33 -1.68
C ALA A 240 -3.51 2.03 -1.10
N GLN A 241 -2.18 1.86 -1.05
CA GLN A 241 -1.55 0.65 -0.52
C GLN A 241 -1.68 0.52 1.00
N VAL A 242 -1.81 1.65 1.71
CA VAL A 242 -1.78 1.68 3.17
C VAL A 242 -3.15 1.94 3.78
N SER A 243 -4.10 2.50 3.03
CA SER A 243 -5.38 2.96 3.56
C SER A 243 -6.30 1.80 3.95
N VAL A 244 -6.83 1.86 5.18
CA VAL A 244 -7.74 0.83 5.72
C VAL A 244 -8.97 1.45 6.38
N ASN A 245 -10.04 0.68 6.46
CA ASN A 245 -11.24 1.00 7.21
C ASN A 245 -11.45 -0.04 8.34
N PRO A 246 -11.11 0.31 9.59
CA PRO A 246 -11.28 -0.56 10.74
C PRO A 246 -12.72 -1.04 10.98
N SER A 247 -13.74 -0.24 10.61
CA SER A 247 -15.14 -0.55 10.90
C SER A 247 -15.67 -1.75 10.13
N ASN A 248 -15.16 -1.98 8.92
CA ASN A 248 -15.58 -3.08 8.05
C ASN A 248 -14.43 -4.05 7.72
N MET A 249 -13.24 -3.81 8.30
CA MET A 249 -12.00 -4.54 8.06
C MET A 249 -11.64 -4.66 6.58
N ARG A 250 -11.86 -3.59 5.80
CA ARG A 250 -11.46 -3.51 4.38
C ARG A 250 -10.31 -2.55 4.14
N ILE A 251 -9.53 -2.80 3.11
CA ILE A 251 -8.57 -1.84 2.57
C ILE A 251 -9.24 -0.92 1.54
N GLY A 252 -8.56 0.17 1.17
CA GLY A 252 -9.01 1.07 0.11
C GLY A 252 -10.04 2.10 0.56
N TYR A 253 -9.93 2.60 1.79
CA TYR A 253 -10.76 3.73 2.24
C TYR A 253 -10.42 5.00 1.44
N HIS A 254 -9.14 5.21 1.17
CA HIS A 254 -8.63 6.12 0.15
C HIS A 254 -7.96 5.32 -0.98
N THR A 255 -8.07 5.83 -2.21
CA THR A 255 -7.65 5.13 -3.43
C THR A 255 -6.84 6.02 -4.38
N ASP A 256 -6.42 7.19 -3.94
CA ASP A 256 -5.43 7.97 -4.66
C ASP A 256 -4.13 7.17 -4.81
N TRP A 257 -3.53 7.30 -6.00
CA TRP A 257 -2.44 6.46 -6.45
C TRP A 257 -2.70 4.96 -6.24
N ALA A 258 -3.94 4.50 -6.44
CA ALA A 258 -4.24 3.06 -6.54
C ALA A 258 -3.65 2.45 -7.83
N SER A 259 -3.43 3.25 -8.85
CA SER A 259 -2.77 2.84 -10.08
C SER A 259 -1.87 3.93 -10.62
N SER A 260 -1.07 3.59 -11.63
CA SER A 260 -0.20 4.49 -12.40
C SER A 260 0.92 5.24 -11.67
N PHE A 261 1.07 5.16 -10.34
CA PHE A 261 2.16 5.85 -9.65
C PHE A 261 3.53 5.51 -10.26
N PRO A 262 4.35 6.51 -10.66
CA PRO A 262 5.49 6.30 -11.53
C PRO A 262 6.76 5.92 -10.75
N PHE A 263 6.71 4.83 -9.97
CA PHE A 263 7.82 4.39 -9.10
C PHE A 263 9.19 4.42 -9.81
N GLU A 264 9.30 3.80 -10.99
CA GLU A 264 10.57 3.69 -11.72
C GLU A 264 11.12 5.05 -12.15
N ALA A 265 10.26 5.96 -12.63
CA ALA A 265 10.66 7.31 -13.02
C ALA A 265 11.10 8.16 -11.82
N LEU A 266 10.71 7.76 -10.61
CA LEU A 266 11.12 8.36 -9.34
C LEU A 266 12.34 7.67 -8.71
N GLY A 267 12.96 6.70 -9.41
CA GLY A 267 14.10 5.94 -8.90
C GLY A 267 13.75 4.95 -7.79
N LEU A 268 12.48 4.53 -7.72
CA LEU A 268 11.96 3.59 -6.74
C LEU A 268 11.61 2.23 -7.37
N PRO A 269 11.69 1.12 -6.62
CA PRO A 269 11.13 -0.15 -7.06
C PRO A 269 9.60 -0.07 -7.15
N ASN A 270 9.01 -0.90 -8.01
CA ASN A 270 7.56 -0.97 -8.14
C ASN A 270 6.93 -1.64 -6.90
N ASN A 271 6.57 -0.84 -5.90
CA ASN A 271 6.03 -1.34 -4.66
C ASN A 271 4.58 -1.85 -4.78
N TYR A 272 3.86 -1.60 -5.89
CA TYR A 272 2.55 -2.26 -6.11
C TYR A 272 2.65 -3.79 -6.18
N ALA A 273 3.83 -4.30 -6.57
CA ALA A 273 4.06 -5.74 -6.66
C ALA A 273 4.27 -6.41 -5.30
N GLN A 274 4.37 -5.63 -4.21
CA GLN A 274 4.52 -6.17 -2.87
C GLN A 274 3.17 -6.66 -2.33
N PRO A 275 3.16 -7.73 -1.51
CA PRO A 275 1.94 -8.15 -0.84
C PRO A 275 1.45 -7.05 0.11
N ILE A 276 0.15 -6.75 0.08
CA ILE A 276 -0.44 -5.70 0.94
C ILE A 276 -0.33 -6.11 2.42
N PRO A 277 0.41 -5.35 3.26
CA PRO A 277 0.63 -5.70 4.67
C PRO A 277 -0.64 -5.83 5.51
N ALA A 278 -1.64 -4.99 5.27
CA ALA A 278 -2.90 -5.01 6.04
C ALA A 278 -3.61 -6.37 5.96
N LEU A 279 -3.57 -7.03 4.80
CA LEU A 279 -4.14 -8.38 4.61
C LEU A 279 -3.36 -9.41 5.42
N LEU A 280 -2.03 -9.34 5.39
CA LEU A 280 -1.14 -10.35 6.00
C LEU A 280 -1.01 -10.22 7.52
N ALA A 281 -0.94 -8.99 8.03
CA ALA A 281 -0.72 -8.71 9.45
C ALA A 281 -2.02 -8.74 10.25
N PHE A 282 -3.11 -8.25 9.66
CA PHE A 282 -4.35 -7.95 10.38
C PHE A 282 -5.60 -8.51 9.71
N GLY A 283 -5.47 -9.21 8.58
CA GLY A 283 -6.60 -9.88 7.95
C GLY A 283 -7.63 -8.92 7.36
N PHE A 284 -7.24 -7.70 6.99
CA PHE A 284 -8.10 -6.82 6.19
C PHE A 284 -8.44 -7.49 4.86
N GLU A 285 -9.53 -7.08 4.23
CA GLU A 285 -10.00 -7.65 2.97
C GLU A 285 -10.06 -6.61 1.85
N ALA A 286 -9.73 -7.02 0.63
CA ALA A 286 -9.92 -6.22 -0.56
C ALA A 286 -11.27 -6.54 -1.20
N ASP A 287 -12.09 -5.53 -1.46
CA ASP A 287 -13.32 -5.73 -2.21
C ASP A 287 -13.14 -5.57 -3.73
N ARG A 288 -14.23 -5.83 -4.47
CA ARG A 288 -14.22 -5.78 -5.93
C ARG A 288 -13.94 -4.37 -6.45
N GLU A 289 -14.39 -3.35 -5.75
CA GLU A 289 -14.26 -1.97 -6.19
C GLU A 289 -12.81 -1.50 -6.04
N TYR A 290 -12.17 -1.80 -4.91
CA TYR A 290 -10.76 -1.53 -4.72
C TYR A 290 -9.89 -2.17 -5.81
N ARG A 291 -10.16 -3.43 -6.17
CA ARG A 291 -9.46 -4.13 -7.26
C ARG A 291 -9.71 -3.48 -8.63
N ARG A 292 -10.94 -3.00 -8.88
CA ARG A 292 -11.30 -2.30 -10.11
C ARG A 292 -10.51 -0.98 -10.23
N VAL A 293 -10.46 -0.20 -9.15
CA VAL A 293 -9.78 1.10 -9.12
C VAL A 293 -8.26 0.94 -9.20
N GLY A 294 -7.67 -0.05 -8.51
CA GLY A 294 -6.22 -0.30 -8.54
C GLY A 294 -5.70 -0.95 -9.84
N GLY A 295 -6.58 -1.49 -10.68
CA GLY A 295 -6.22 -2.17 -11.91
C GLY A 295 -5.30 -3.38 -11.69
N LEU A 296 -4.57 -3.78 -12.73
CA LEU A 296 -3.74 -4.99 -12.72
C LEU A 296 -2.57 -4.92 -11.73
N ARG A 297 -1.92 -3.75 -11.63
CA ARG A 297 -0.68 -3.61 -10.84
C ARG A 297 -0.94 -3.80 -9.35
N LEU A 298 -1.93 -3.10 -8.80
CA LEU A 298 -2.24 -3.20 -7.39
C LEU A 298 -2.97 -4.50 -7.05
N SER A 299 -3.80 -5.02 -7.97
CA SER A 299 -4.44 -6.34 -7.78
C SER A 299 -3.43 -7.47 -7.59
N ALA A 300 -2.27 -7.40 -8.25
CA ALA A 300 -1.21 -8.39 -8.07
C ALA A 300 -0.69 -8.47 -6.62
N GLY A 301 -0.51 -7.32 -5.97
CA GLY A 301 -0.13 -7.26 -4.55
C GLY A 301 -1.21 -7.81 -3.62
N VAL A 302 -2.49 -7.61 -3.96
CA VAL A 302 -3.62 -8.20 -3.22
C VAL A 302 -3.62 -9.73 -3.36
N ASP A 303 -3.46 -10.25 -4.58
CA ASP A 303 -3.49 -11.69 -4.85
C ASP A 303 -2.33 -12.42 -4.16
N LEU A 304 -1.14 -11.81 -4.18
CA LEU A 304 0.03 -12.32 -3.47
C LEU A 304 -0.18 -12.34 -1.95
N ALA A 305 -0.84 -11.32 -1.40
CA ALA A 305 -1.16 -11.28 0.03
C ALA A 305 -2.20 -12.37 0.40
N GLU A 306 -3.24 -12.55 -0.42
CA GLU A 306 -4.24 -13.60 -0.21
C GLU A 306 -3.63 -15.01 -0.31
N GLU A 307 -2.68 -15.22 -1.21
CA GLU A 307 -1.93 -16.47 -1.32
C GLU A 307 -1.12 -16.77 -0.06
N ARG A 308 -0.28 -15.83 0.36
CA ARG A 308 0.53 -15.98 1.58
C ARG A 308 -0.33 -16.13 2.83
N LEU A 309 -1.50 -15.49 2.90
CA LEU A 309 -2.44 -15.67 4.00
C LEU A 309 -3.00 -17.10 4.04
N ARG A 310 -3.31 -17.68 2.88
CA ARG A 310 -3.75 -19.09 2.77
C ARG A 310 -2.66 -20.06 3.20
N GLU A 311 -1.42 -19.83 2.81
CA GLU A 311 -0.26 -20.64 3.22
C GLU A 311 -0.06 -20.60 4.74
N ARG A 312 -0.01 -19.41 5.33
CA ARG A 312 0.12 -19.23 6.80
C ARG A 312 -1.03 -19.86 7.59
N ALA A 313 -2.25 -19.82 7.05
CA ALA A 313 -3.40 -20.50 7.66
C ALA A 313 -3.21 -22.02 7.65
N ALA A 314 -2.77 -22.58 6.52
CA ALA A 314 -2.53 -24.01 6.35
C ALA A 314 -1.38 -24.51 7.25
N GLU A 315 -0.29 -23.76 7.37
CA GLU A 315 0.83 -24.04 8.29
C GLU A 315 0.37 -24.15 9.76
N ARG A 316 -0.68 -23.39 10.13
CA ARG A 316 -1.29 -23.42 11.46
C ARG A 316 -2.44 -24.42 11.60
N GLY A 317 -2.73 -25.20 10.56
CA GLY A 317 -3.85 -26.15 10.55
C GLY A 317 -5.23 -25.48 10.62
N LEU A 318 -5.34 -24.21 10.20
CA LEU A 318 -6.58 -23.43 10.23
C LEU A 318 -7.15 -23.23 8.83
N SER A 319 -8.47 -23.05 8.74
CA SER A 319 -9.06 -22.48 7.52
C SER A 319 -8.64 -21.01 7.38
N THR A 320 -8.50 -20.52 6.15
CA THR A 320 -8.16 -19.10 5.88
C THR A 320 -9.12 -18.14 6.57
N ARG A 321 -10.42 -18.46 6.60
CA ARG A 321 -11.44 -17.65 7.28
C ARG A 321 -11.23 -17.60 8.78
N ALA A 322 -10.92 -18.73 9.41
CA ALA A 322 -10.67 -18.78 10.86
C ALA A 322 -9.39 -18.00 11.22
N TYR A 323 -8.32 -18.18 10.44
CA TYR A 323 -7.07 -17.45 10.65
C TYR A 323 -7.25 -15.94 10.46
N ARG A 324 -7.95 -15.51 9.40
CA ARG A 324 -8.28 -14.10 9.16
C ARG A 324 -9.00 -13.47 10.35
N ARG A 325 -10.02 -14.15 10.90
CA ARG A 325 -10.74 -13.66 12.09
C ARG A 325 -9.82 -13.46 13.30
N GLN A 326 -8.85 -14.36 13.51
CA GLN A 326 -7.88 -14.19 14.59
C GLN A 326 -7.01 -12.93 14.39
N LEU A 327 -6.58 -12.65 13.15
CA LEU A 327 -5.80 -11.45 12.85
C LEU A 327 -6.63 -10.17 13.00
N GLN A 328 -7.89 -10.19 12.59
CA GLN A 328 -8.81 -9.06 12.76
C GLN A 328 -9.06 -8.78 14.25
N GLN A 329 -9.26 -9.83 15.04
CA GLN A 329 -9.39 -9.70 16.50
C GLN A 329 -8.13 -9.07 17.12
N LEU A 330 -6.94 -9.55 16.73
CA LEU A 330 -5.67 -8.99 17.17
C LEU A 330 -5.56 -7.49 16.84
N TYR A 331 -5.97 -7.07 15.63
CA TYR A 331 -5.99 -5.67 15.24
C TYR A 331 -6.86 -4.84 16.19
N HIS A 332 -8.10 -5.28 16.45
CA HIS A 332 -9.01 -4.56 17.32
C HIS A 332 -8.56 -4.50 18.78
N GLU A 333 -8.01 -5.58 19.32
CA GLU A 333 -7.60 -5.64 20.72
C GLU A 333 -6.37 -4.78 21.02
N ARG A 334 -5.46 -4.63 20.03
CA ARG A 334 -4.11 -4.10 20.29
C ARG A 334 -3.76 -2.85 19.49
N PHE A 335 -4.36 -2.64 18.33
CA PHE A 335 -3.93 -1.62 17.36
C PHE A 335 -5.01 -0.61 17.03
N HIS A 336 -6.28 -1.01 17.10
CA HIS A 336 -7.39 -0.09 16.91
C HIS A 336 -7.63 0.70 18.19
N GLN A 337 -7.20 1.97 18.18
CA GLN A 337 -7.72 2.94 19.13
C GLN A 337 -8.89 3.65 18.45
N PRO A 338 -10.08 3.68 19.07
CA PRO A 338 -11.16 4.53 18.60
C PRO A 338 -10.64 5.96 18.58
N VAL A 339 -10.55 6.57 17.40
CA VAL A 339 -10.39 8.01 17.32
C VAL A 339 -11.69 8.60 17.87
N ALA A 340 -11.59 9.45 18.89
CA ALA A 340 -12.75 10.20 19.37
C ALA A 340 -13.33 10.97 18.18
N ASP A 341 -14.62 10.78 17.91
CA ASP A 341 -15.35 11.24 16.72
C ASP A 341 -14.84 12.61 16.20
N GLU A 342 -14.43 12.64 14.92
CA GLU A 342 -14.27 13.87 14.13
C GLU A 342 -15.64 14.43 13.70
#